data_AF-A0A7K3PNL0-F1
#
_entry.id   AF-A0A7K3PNL0-F1
#
_cell.length_a   1.000
_cell.length_b   1.000
_cell.length_c   1.000
_cell.angle_alpha   90.00
_cell.angle_beta   90.00
_cell.angle_gamma   90.00
#
_symmetry.space_group_name_H-M   'P 1'
#
loop_
_entity.id
_entity.type
_entity.pdbx_description
1 polymer ?
#
loop_
_entity_poly.entity_id
_entity_poly.type
_entity_poly.pdbx_seq_one_letter_code
_entity_poly.pdbx_strand_id
1 'polypeptide(L)'
;AAPLVVTVDAADGAAGLAPAGSAPAGEGSLTARVAAAVAQALVDGTWSRFKACEAPDCHWAYYDRSPAGRGRWCSMQVCGARAKMRRYRAKDS
;
A
#
# COMPACT_ATOMS: atom_id res chain seq x y z
N ALA A 1 9.94 -10.81 -12.86
CA ALA A 1 10.77 -9.58 -12.83
C ALA A 1 9.86 -8.37 -13.04
N ALA A 2 10.14 -7.24 -12.40
CA ALA A 2 9.34 -6.00 -12.48
C ALA A 2 10.17 -4.92 -13.21
N PRO A 3 10.24 -4.95 -14.56
CA PRO A 3 11.13 -4.06 -15.27
C PRO A 3 10.62 -2.60 -15.21
N LEU A 4 11.50 -1.69 -14.83
CA LEU A 4 11.25 -0.25 -14.77
C LEU A 4 12.22 0.49 -15.70
N VAL A 5 11.76 1.59 -16.29
CA VAL A 5 12.59 2.56 -17.01
C VAL A 5 12.65 3.87 -16.24
N VAL A 6 13.79 4.55 -16.34
CA VAL A 6 13.94 5.92 -15.83
C VAL A 6 13.36 6.88 -16.87
N THR A 7 12.46 7.76 -16.45
CA THR A 7 11.98 8.88 -17.26
C THR A 7 12.62 10.16 -16.76
N VAL A 8 13.05 11.03 -17.65
CA VAL A 8 13.62 12.34 -17.30
C VAL A 8 12.84 13.42 -18.05
N ASP A 9 12.33 14.41 -17.32
CA ASP A 9 11.71 15.59 -17.90
C ASP A 9 12.79 16.47 -18.54
N ALA A 10 12.59 16.86 -19.80
CA ALA A 10 13.57 17.61 -20.57
C ALA A 10 13.65 19.10 -20.20
N ALA A 11 12.63 19.66 -19.55
CA ALA A 11 12.56 21.07 -19.20
C ALA A 11 13.28 21.38 -17.88
N ASP A 12 13.15 20.50 -16.88
CA ASP A 12 13.69 20.72 -15.53
C ASP A 12 14.62 19.60 -15.03
N GLY A 13 14.77 18.51 -15.78
CA GLY A 13 15.62 17.37 -15.41
C GLY A 13 15.02 16.46 -14.34
N ALA A 14 13.75 16.64 -13.96
CA ALA A 14 13.09 15.79 -12.98
C ALA A 14 13.08 14.33 -13.45
N ALA A 15 13.51 13.41 -12.58
CA ALA A 15 13.59 11.98 -12.89
C ALA A 15 12.54 11.16 -12.13
N GLY A 16 11.98 10.15 -12.80
CA GLY A 16 10.99 9.23 -12.24
C GLY A 16 11.19 7.81 -12.75
N LEU A 17 10.43 6.85 -12.19
CA LEU A 17 10.40 5.47 -12.65
C LEU A 17 9.03 5.15 -13.25
N ALA A 18 9.03 4.59 -14.46
CA ALA A 18 7.83 4.11 -15.13
C ALA A 18 7.95 2.60 -15.45
N PRO A 19 6.83 1.85 -15.51
CA PRO A 19 6.85 0.48 -16.02
C PRO A 19 7.49 0.39 -17.41
N ALA A 20 8.40 -0.56 -17.60
CA ALA A 20 9.04 -0.77 -18.90
C ALA A 20 8.05 -1.43 -19.88
N GLY A 21 7.51 -0.62 -20.80
CA GLY A 21 6.78 -1.09 -21.99
C GLY A 21 5.25 -0.96 -21.93
N SER A 22 4.69 -0.53 -23.07
CA SER A 22 3.27 -0.48 -23.43
C SER A 22 2.69 -1.85 -23.84
N ALA A 23 3.28 -2.95 -23.38
CA ALA A 23 2.86 -4.30 -23.77
C ALA A 23 1.43 -4.59 -23.25
N PRO A 24 0.59 -5.32 -24.02
CA PRO A 24 -0.76 -5.68 -23.60
C PRO A 24 -0.69 -6.41 -22.25
N ALA A 25 -1.71 -6.17 -21.41
CA ALA A 25 -1.79 -6.56 -20.01
C ALA A 25 -1.36 -8.03 -19.74
N GLY A 26 -0.07 -8.22 -19.49
CA GLY A 26 0.52 -9.46 -18.99
C GLY A 26 1.02 -9.30 -17.56
N GLU A 27 1.43 -10.40 -16.92
CA GLU A 27 1.84 -10.47 -15.52
C GLU A 27 3.06 -9.58 -15.17
N GLY A 28 3.94 -9.33 -16.15
CA GLY A 28 5.05 -8.37 -16.04
C GLY A 28 4.59 -6.91 -15.89
N SER A 29 3.40 -6.57 -16.39
CA SER A 29 2.82 -5.22 -16.27
C SER A 29 2.34 -4.93 -14.85
N LEU A 30 1.70 -5.89 -14.17
CA LEU A 30 1.24 -5.70 -12.79
C LEU A 30 2.42 -5.50 -11.83
N THR A 31 3.41 -6.39 -11.90
CA THR A 31 4.58 -6.31 -11.01
C THR A 31 5.39 -5.04 -11.25
N ALA A 32 5.54 -4.59 -12.51
CA ALA A 32 6.16 -3.29 -12.82
C ALA A 32 5.34 -2.10 -12.30
N ARG A 33 4.00 -2.12 -12.42
CA ARG A 33 3.13 -1.07 -11.86
C ARG A 33 3.19 -1.00 -10.34
N VAL A 34 3.21 -2.15 -9.67
CA VAL A 34 3.38 -2.21 -8.22
C VAL A 34 4.76 -1.66 -7.84
N ALA A 35 5.83 -2.07 -8.52
CA ALA A 35 7.17 -1.56 -8.24
C ALA A 35 7.29 -0.04 -8.46
N ALA A 36 6.69 0.50 -9.52
CA ALA A 36 6.63 1.94 -9.75
C ALA A 36 5.86 2.68 -8.65
N ALA A 37 4.72 2.14 -8.20
CA ALA A 37 3.94 2.72 -7.12
C ALA A 37 4.70 2.69 -5.77
N VAL A 38 5.43 1.61 -5.49
CA VAL A 38 6.31 1.50 -4.31
C VAL A 38 7.40 2.57 -4.37
N ALA A 39 8.09 2.70 -5.50
CA ALA A 39 9.14 3.69 -5.68
C ALA A 39 8.62 5.12 -5.49
N GLN A 40 7.47 5.45 -6.10
CA GLN A 40 6.84 6.75 -5.93
C GLN A 40 6.48 7.01 -4.46
N ALA A 41 5.87 6.04 -3.77
CA ALA A 41 5.51 6.19 -2.36
C ALA A 41 6.72 6.38 -1.44
N LEU A 42 7.88 5.81 -1.79
CA LEU A 42 9.13 6.02 -1.07
C LEU A 42 9.64 7.46 -1.25
N VAL A 43 9.63 7.97 -2.48
CA VAL A 43 10.03 9.36 -2.79
C VAL A 43 9.10 10.36 -2.10
N ASP A 44 7.78 10.11 -2.14
CA ASP A 44 6.78 10.98 -1.51
C ASP A 44 6.77 10.90 0.03
N GLY A 45 7.54 9.99 0.63
CA GLY A 45 7.54 9.73 2.07
C GLY A 45 6.24 9.08 2.59
N THR A 46 5.40 8.56 1.69
CA THR A 46 4.08 8.00 2.03
C THR A 46 4.08 6.48 2.19
N TRP A 47 5.21 5.80 1.93
CA TRP A 47 5.35 4.35 2.06
C TRP A 47 4.89 3.80 3.42
N SER A 48 5.14 4.53 4.50
CA SER A 48 4.73 4.17 5.88
C SER A 48 3.20 4.06 6.07
N ARG A 49 2.40 4.58 5.13
CA ARG A 49 0.95 4.41 5.11
C ARG A 49 0.52 3.03 4.60
N PHE A 50 1.35 2.32 3.85
CA PHE A 50 1.07 0.93 3.49
C PHE A 50 1.41 0.01 4.66
N LYS A 51 0.40 -0.68 5.20
CA LYS A 51 0.47 -1.41 6.46
C LYS A 51 -0.17 -2.79 6.35
N ALA A 52 0.25 -3.71 7.20
CA ALA A 52 -0.49 -4.95 7.45
C ALA A 52 -1.56 -4.70 8.52
N CYS A 53 -2.70 -5.39 8.41
CA CYS A 53 -3.75 -5.35 9.43
C CYS A 53 -3.22 -5.90 10.76
N GLU A 54 -3.49 -5.22 11.89
CA GLU A 54 -3.04 -5.69 13.20
C GLU A 54 -3.91 -6.81 13.79
N ALA A 55 -4.95 -7.26 13.09
CA ALA A 55 -5.76 -8.38 13.56
C ALA A 55 -4.95 -9.67 13.39
N PRO A 56 -4.81 -10.50 14.45
CA PRO A 56 -3.84 -11.61 14.47
C PRO A 56 -4.10 -12.68 13.41
N ASP A 57 -5.36 -12.80 12.96
CA ASP A 57 -5.82 -13.73 11.94
C ASP A 57 -6.15 -13.03 10.61
N CYS A 58 -5.72 -11.77 10.42
CA CYS A 58 -5.93 -11.02 9.20
C CYS A 58 -4.59 -10.82 8.48
N HIS A 59 -4.46 -11.42 7.30
CA HIS A 59 -3.25 -11.34 6.47
C HIS A 59 -3.34 -10.27 5.37
N TRP A 60 -4.26 -9.32 5.48
CA TRP A 60 -4.47 -8.27 4.48
C TRP A 60 -3.57 -7.07 4.72
N ALA A 61 -2.95 -6.58 3.66
CA ALA A 61 -2.35 -5.26 3.62
C ALA A 61 -3.40 -4.18 3.25
N TYR A 62 -3.19 -2.94 3.67
CA TYR A 62 -4.02 -1.80 3.34
C TYR A 62 -3.20 -0.52 3.29
N TYR A 63 -3.78 0.50 2.66
CA TYR A 63 -3.22 1.85 2.67
C TYR A 63 -3.97 2.73 3.66
N ASP A 64 -3.27 3.25 4.66
CA ASP A 64 -3.83 4.07 5.74
C ASP A 64 -4.20 5.47 5.25
N ARG A 65 -5.49 5.65 4.98
CA ARG A 65 -6.09 6.94 4.59
C ARG A 65 -6.56 7.77 5.79
N SER A 66 -6.29 7.34 7.03
CA SER A 66 -6.66 8.12 8.21
C SER A 66 -5.86 9.44 8.25
N PRO A 67 -6.44 10.55 8.71
CA PRO A 67 -5.74 11.84 8.73
C PRO A 67 -4.39 11.80 9.46
N ALA A 68 -4.35 11.12 10.61
CA ALA A 68 -3.16 11.01 11.44
C ALA A 68 -2.21 9.86 11.04
N GLY A 69 -2.56 9.02 10.05
CA GLY A 69 -1.77 7.84 9.70
C GLY A 69 -1.64 6.83 10.85
N ARG A 70 -2.68 6.69 11.68
CA ARG A 70 -2.73 5.80 12.86
C ARG A 70 -3.76 4.68 12.72
N GLY A 71 -4.24 4.42 11.51
CA GLY A 71 -5.11 3.29 11.22
C GLY A 71 -4.40 1.99 11.55
N ARG A 72 -5.12 1.06 12.19
CA ARG A 72 -4.63 -0.25 12.65
C ARG A 72 -5.26 -1.44 11.92
N TRP A 73 -6.35 -1.19 11.19
CA TRP A 73 -7.23 -2.22 10.64
C TRP A 73 -7.44 -1.97 9.14
N CYS A 74 -7.40 -3.04 8.34
CA CYS A 74 -7.71 -2.96 6.90
C CYS A 74 -9.14 -2.48 6.61
N SER A 75 -10.07 -2.75 7.54
CA SER A 75 -11.44 -2.26 7.52
C SER A 75 -11.93 -2.05 8.95
N MET A 76 -12.48 -0.87 9.22
CA MET A 76 -13.11 -0.57 10.50
C MET A 76 -14.37 -1.41 10.72
N GLN A 77 -15.14 -1.67 9.66
CA GLN A 77 -16.39 -2.44 9.72
C GLN A 77 -16.14 -3.94 9.97
N VAL A 78 -15.01 -4.47 9.51
CA VAL A 78 -14.68 -5.90 9.68
C VAL A 78 -13.70 -6.10 10.84
N CYS A 79 -12.42 -5.76 10.64
CA CYS A 79 -11.38 -6.04 11.64
C CYS A 79 -11.51 -5.14 12.87
N GLY A 80 -11.91 -3.88 12.69
CA GLY A 80 -12.17 -2.95 13.80
C GLY A 80 -13.33 -3.41 14.70
N ALA A 81 -14.45 -3.82 14.09
CA ALA A 81 -15.60 -4.36 14.83
C ALA A 81 -15.25 -5.66 15.55
N ARG A 82 -14.56 -6.60 14.89
CA ARG A 82 -14.08 -7.85 15.52
C ARG A 82 -13.18 -7.57 16.73
N ALA A 83 -12.24 -6.63 16.60
CA ALA A 83 -11.37 -6.23 17.71
C ALA A 83 -12.16 -5.62 18.87
N LYS A 84 -13.16 -4.79 18.58
CA LYS A 84 -14.07 -4.22 19.60
C LYS A 84 -14.83 -5.32 20.35
N MET A 85 -15.41 -6.29 19.64
CA MET A 85 -16.18 -7.38 20.25
C MET A 85 -15.32 -8.30 21.10
N ARG A 86 -14.09 -8.61 20.69
CA ARG A 86 -13.14 -9.37 21.52
C ARG A 86 -12.84 -8.67 22.84
N ARG A 87 -12.58 -7.35 22.81
CA ARG A 87 -12.32 -6.55 24.02
C ARG A 87 -13.54 -6.47 24.94
N TYR A 88 -14.74 -6.41 24.37
CA TYR A 88 -15.97 -6.42 25.16
C TYR A 88 -16.13 -7.75 25.92
N ARG A 89 -16.06 -8.88 25.21
CA ARG A 89 -16.19 -10.22 25.82
C ARG A 89 -15.13 -10.51 26.88
N ALA A 90 -13.89 -10.05 26.67
CA ALA A 90 -12.81 -10.24 27.63
C ALA A 90 -13.00 -9.47 28.96
N LYS A 91 -13.92 -8.50 29.02
CA LYS A 91 -14.29 -7.80 30.25
C LYS A 91 -15.42 -8.49 31.02
N ASP A 92 -16.22 -9.28 30.31
CA ASP A 92 -17.37 -10.00 30.85
C ASP A 92 -17.01 -11.44 31.27
N SER A 93 -15.72 -11.80 31.24
CA SER A 93 -15.18 -13.12 31.61
C SER A 93 -14.32 -13.05 32.86
#